data_AF-A0A229TBN0-F1
#
_entry.id   AF-A0A229TBN0-F1
#
_cell.length_a   1.000
_cell.length_b   1.000
_cell.length_c   1.000
_cell.angle_alpha   90.00
_cell.angle_beta   90.00
_cell.angle_gamma   90.00
#
_symmetry.space_group_name_H-M   'P 1'
#
loop_
_entity.id
_entity.type
_entity.pdbx_description
1 polymer ?
#
loop_
_entity_poly.entity_id
_entity_poly.type
_entity_poly.pdbx_seq_one_letter_code
_entity_poly.pdbx_strand_id
1 'polypeptide(L)'
;MSGDRTRYLDLAASCYERAGLFGDAARCREEAGTLLAAAPLYVRAGDPARAAGCYERARHPAEAADLLLRLGRAEEAAGCWERAGEGVTAAWLLLVHTRRFRHARWLLDGTGERGPRHELALALAEVREGAGEARLEQVVEQLATGDALRSDTAARRAELRDRAVAAADLAGRRDLAATVFAAAYGIDGDSVLPAWRAWAEEAMGGTLGLPGEQGSAA
;
A
#
# COMPACT_ATOMS: atom_id res chain seq x y z
N MET A 1 -31.40 -16.58 22.29
CA MET A 1 -31.58 -17.34 21.02
C MET A 1 -30.48 -17.09 19.98
N SER A 2 -29.56 -16.10 20.14
CA SER A 2 -28.52 -15.84 19.13
C SER A 2 -27.34 -16.82 19.14
N GLY A 3 -26.96 -17.35 20.32
CA GLY A 3 -25.75 -18.18 20.47
C GLY A 3 -25.81 -19.56 19.81
N ASP A 4 -26.98 -20.22 19.84
CA ASP A 4 -27.13 -21.55 19.24
C ASP A 4 -27.04 -21.48 17.73
N ARG A 5 -27.62 -20.45 17.11
CA ARG A 5 -27.55 -20.24 15.65
C ARG A 5 -26.11 -20.03 15.18
N THR A 6 -25.35 -19.18 15.85
CA THR A 6 -23.92 -18.95 15.53
C THR A 6 -23.13 -20.25 15.64
N ARG A 7 -23.34 -21.03 16.70
CA ARG A 7 -22.68 -22.32 16.89
C ARG A 7 -22.99 -23.32 15.76
N TYR A 8 -24.25 -23.40 15.32
CA TYR A 8 -24.62 -24.27 14.19
C TYR A 8 -24.02 -23.79 12.87
N LEU A 9 -23.93 -22.48 12.65
CA LEU A 9 -23.28 -21.90 11.47
C LEU A 9 -21.78 -22.19 11.43
N ASP A 10 -21.08 -22.12 12.57
CA ASP A 10 -19.65 -22.47 12.66
C ASP A 10 -19.38 -23.97 12.41
N LEU A 11 -20.27 -24.83 12.92
CA LEU A 11 -20.23 -26.27 12.65
C LEU A 11 -20.47 -26.55 11.16
N ALA A 12 -21.48 -25.91 10.56
CA ALA A 12 -21.77 -26.03 9.14
C ALA A 12 -20.59 -25.55 8.28
N ALA A 13 -20.00 -24.40 8.62
CA ALA A 13 -18.82 -23.88 7.95
C ALA A 13 -17.68 -24.90 7.99
N SER A 14 -17.39 -25.48 9.15
CA SER A 14 -16.32 -26.48 9.30
C SER A 14 -16.57 -27.75 8.46
N CYS A 15 -17.83 -28.19 8.34
CA CYS A 15 -18.20 -29.30 7.46
C CYS A 15 -17.99 -28.94 5.98
N TYR A 16 -18.41 -27.75 5.55
CA TYR A 16 -18.21 -27.27 4.18
C TYR A 16 -16.73 -27.09 3.83
N GLU A 17 -15.91 -26.56 4.75
CA GLU A 17 -14.46 -26.44 4.57
C GLU A 17 -13.81 -27.81 4.34
N ARG A 18 -14.18 -28.82 5.16
CA ARG A 18 -13.68 -30.20 5.01
C ARG A 18 -14.14 -30.85 3.71
N ALA A 19 -15.30 -30.47 3.20
CA ALA A 19 -15.82 -30.93 1.92
C ALA A 19 -15.23 -30.17 0.71
N GLY A 20 -14.40 -29.15 0.93
CA GLY A 20 -13.83 -28.31 -0.13
C GLY A 20 -14.82 -27.27 -0.70
N LEU A 21 -15.99 -27.12 -0.10
CA LEU A 21 -17.04 -26.17 -0.51
C LEU A 21 -16.79 -24.81 0.15
N PHE A 22 -15.70 -24.14 -0.26
CA PHE A 22 -15.24 -22.90 0.39
C PHE A 22 -16.24 -21.74 0.30
N GLY A 23 -17.03 -21.66 -0.77
CA GLY A 23 -18.03 -20.60 -0.93
C GLY A 23 -19.18 -20.72 0.08
N ASP A 24 -19.69 -21.93 0.31
CA ASP A 24 -20.73 -22.18 1.31
C ASP A 24 -20.20 -22.03 2.73
N ALA A 25 -18.95 -22.47 2.97
CA ALA A 25 -18.27 -22.25 4.24
C ALA A 25 -18.13 -20.75 4.56
N ALA A 26 -17.69 -19.96 3.58
CA ALA A 26 -17.54 -18.52 3.71
C ALA A 26 -18.88 -17.84 4.04
N ARG A 27 -19.96 -18.22 3.35
CA ARG A 27 -21.32 -17.70 3.64
C ARG A 27 -21.74 -18.02 5.07
N CYS A 28 -21.52 -19.26 5.54
CA CYS A 28 -21.85 -19.63 6.92
C CYS A 28 -21.07 -18.81 7.95
N ARG A 29 -19.78 -18.56 7.71
CA ARG A 29 -18.94 -17.69 8.57
C ARG A 29 -19.39 -16.23 8.53
N GLU A 30 -19.75 -15.73 7.36
CA GLU A 30 -20.27 -14.38 7.18
C GLU A 30 -21.59 -14.18 7.93
N GLU A 31 -22.53 -15.14 7.82
CA GLU A 31 -23.80 -15.13 8.57
C GLU A 31 -23.60 -15.30 10.08
N ALA A 32 -22.55 -16.03 10.49
CA ALA A 32 -22.15 -16.15 11.89
C ALA A 32 -21.52 -14.85 12.44
N GLY A 33 -21.24 -13.87 11.58
CA GLY A 33 -20.56 -12.62 11.93
C GLY A 33 -19.04 -12.71 12.02
N THR A 34 -18.45 -13.87 11.67
CA THR A 34 -17.00 -14.10 11.68
C THR A 34 -16.36 -13.69 10.34
N LEU A 35 -16.51 -12.40 10.01
CA LEU A 35 -16.12 -11.83 8.71
C LEU A 35 -14.64 -12.05 8.35
N LEU A 36 -13.74 -11.97 9.33
CA LEU A 36 -12.31 -12.25 9.14
C LEU A 36 -12.02 -13.70 8.75
N ALA A 37 -12.83 -14.65 9.23
CA ALA A 37 -12.70 -16.05 8.85
C ALA A 37 -13.37 -16.35 7.50
N ALA A 38 -14.42 -15.59 7.14
CA ALA A 38 -15.10 -15.71 5.86
C ALA A 38 -14.24 -15.24 4.68
N ALA A 39 -13.48 -14.16 4.86
CA ALA A 39 -12.69 -13.55 3.79
C ALA A 39 -11.68 -14.50 3.10
N PRO A 40 -10.79 -15.22 3.81
CA PRO A 40 -9.86 -16.15 3.17
C PRO A 40 -10.59 -17.34 2.51
N LEU A 41 -11.76 -17.74 3.01
CA LEU A 41 -12.57 -18.78 2.39
C LEU A 41 -13.17 -18.29 1.06
N TYR A 42 -13.60 -17.03 0.98
CA TYR A 42 -14.03 -16.43 -0.29
C TYR A 42 -12.90 -16.32 -1.31
N VAL A 43 -11.67 -15.98 -0.90
CA VAL A 43 -10.50 -16.01 -1.80
C VAL A 43 -10.28 -17.41 -2.34
N ARG A 44 -10.31 -18.44 -1.48
CA ARG A 44 -10.16 -19.85 -1.89
C ARG A 44 -11.29 -20.36 -2.78
N ALA A 45 -12.49 -19.79 -2.62
CA ALA A 45 -13.65 -20.07 -3.47
C ALA A 45 -13.57 -19.38 -4.85
N GLY A 46 -12.54 -18.57 -5.11
CA GLY A 46 -12.39 -17.81 -6.34
C GLY A 46 -13.22 -16.52 -6.39
N ASP A 47 -13.67 -16.02 -5.23
CA ASP A 47 -14.46 -14.79 -5.11
C ASP A 47 -13.75 -13.73 -4.24
N PRO A 48 -12.63 -13.16 -4.74
CA PRO A 48 -11.86 -12.16 -4.01
C PRO A 48 -12.62 -10.83 -3.81
N ALA A 49 -13.66 -10.55 -4.60
CA ALA A 49 -14.50 -9.37 -4.43
C ALA A 49 -15.33 -9.45 -3.14
N ARG A 50 -15.97 -10.61 -2.87
CA ARG A 50 -16.65 -10.83 -1.58
C ARG A 50 -15.68 -10.88 -0.41
N ALA A 51 -14.47 -11.40 -0.61
CA ALA A 51 -13.43 -11.38 0.41
C ALA A 51 -13.07 -9.94 0.82
N ALA A 52 -12.86 -9.03 -0.14
CA ALA A 52 -12.58 -7.63 0.14
C ALA A 52 -13.71 -6.96 0.94
N GLY A 53 -14.97 -7.22 0.58
CA GLY A 53 -16.13 -6.73 1.33
C GLY A 53 -16.20 -7.26 2.77
N CYS A 54 -15.76 -8.50 3.00
CA CYS A 54 -15.67 -9.07 4.35
C CYS A 54 -14.57 -8.37 5.19
N TYR A 55 -13.38 -8.17 4.62
CA TYR A 55 -12.30 -7.45 5.29
C TYR A 55 -12.68 -6.00 5.63
N GLU A 56 -13.34 -5.33 4.70
CA GLU A 56 -13.82 -3.97 4.92
C GLU A 56 -14.82 -3.88 6.08
N ARG A 57 -15.84 -4.75 6.09
CA ARG A 57 -16.82 -4.82 7.18
C ARG A 57 -16.18 -5.24 8.50
N ALA A 58 -15.10 -6.00 8.45
CA ALA A 58 -14.30 -6.36 9.61
C ALA A 58 -13.38 -5.22 10.10
N ARG A 59 -13.34 -4.06 9.42
CA ARG A 59 -12.43 -2.92 9.71
C ARG A 59 -10.95 -3.24 9.44
N HIS A 60 -10.69 -4.05 8.42
CA HIS A 60 -9.37 -4.40 7.90
C HIS A 60 -9.17 -3.81 6.49
N PRO A 61 -8.95 -2.47 6.38
CA PRO A 61 -8.89 -1.80 5.09
C PRO A 61 -7.64 -2.15 4.28
N ALA A 62 -6.54 -2.53 4.92
CA ALA A 62 -5.29 -2.89 4.23
C ALA A 62 -5.45 -4.16 3.40
N GLU A 63 -6.03 -5.20 4.00
CA GLU A 63 -6.29 -6.49 3.36
C GLU A 63 -7.37 -6.36 2.28
N ALA A 64 -8.41 -5.55 2.52
CA ALA A 64 -9.43 -5.25 1.52
C ALA A 64 -8.83 -4.53 0.30
N ALA A 65 -8.01 -3.50 0.54
CA ALA A 65 -7.39 -2.73 -0.53
C ALA A 65 -6.38 -3.55 -1.34
N ASP A 66 -5.55 -4.38 -0.70
CA ASP A 66 -4.61 -5.26 -1.41
C ASP A 66 -5.33 -6.20 -2.37
N LEU A 67 -6.42 -6.84 -1.92
CA LEU A 67 -7.24 -7.70 -2.77
C LEU A 67 -7.87 -6.92 -3.94
N LEU A 68 -8.41 -5.72 -3.69
CA LEU A 68 -9.00 -4.90 -4.74
C LEU A 68 -7.97 -4.42 -5.75
N LEU A 69 -6.75 -4.09 -5.32
CA LEU A 69 -5.65 -3.72 -6.22
C LEU A 69 -5.23 -4.89 -7.12
N ARG A 70 -5.14 -6.11 -6.58
CA ARG A 70 -4.87 -7.32 -7.38
C ARG A 70 -5.96 -7.59 -8.42
N LEU A 71 -7.19 -7.14 -8.17
CA LEU A 71 -8.30 -7.21 -9.11
C LEU A 71 -8.33 -6.04 -10.11
N GLY A 72 -7.39 -5.11 -10.05
CA GLY A 72 -7.36 -3.89 -10.86
C GLY A 72 -8.42 -2.85 -10.46
N ARG A 73 -9.08 -3.03 -9.31
CA ARG A 73 -10.18 -2.18 -8.81
C ARG A 73 -9.63 -1.09 -7.87
N ALA A 74 -8.68 -0.31 -8.36
CA ALA A 74 -7.95 0.65 -7.53
C ALA A 74 -8.82 1.78 -6.95
N GLU A 75 -9.89 2.19 -7.64
CA GLU A 75 -10.83 3.18 -7.11
C GLU A 75 -11.56 2.68 -5.86
N GLU A 76 -11.94 1.40 -5.86
CA GLU A 76 -12.60 0.78 -4.72
C GLU A 76 -11.63 0.58 -3.57
N ALA A 77 -10.37 0.22 -3.87
CA ALA A 77 -9.31 0.15 -2.88
C ALA A 77 -9.11 1.52 -2.19
N ALA A 78 -9.09 2.61 -2.94
CA ALA A 78 -9.04 3.96 -2.37
C ALA A 78 -10.27 4.26 -1.51
N GLY A 79 -11.48 3.93 -1.98
CA GLY A 79 -12.72 4.10 -1.23
C GLY A 79 -12.79 3.30 0.09
N CYS A 80 -12.10 2.16 0.19
CA CYS A 80 -11.93 1.44 1.45
C CYS A 80 -11.13 2.25 2.48
N TRP A 81 -10.03 2.87 2.04
CA TRP A 81 -9.21 3.73 2.90
C TRP A 81 -9.92 5.04 3.27
N GLU A 82 -10.67 5.64 2.36
CA GLU A 82 -11.51 6.82 2.66
C GLU A 82 -12.50 6.50 3.79
N ARG A 83 -13.21 5.37 3.71
CA ARG A 83 -14.15 4.93 4.76
C ARG A 83 -13.47 4.51 6.07
N ALA A 84 -12.19 4.12 6.00
CA ALA A 84 -11.37 3.88 7.18
C ALA A 84 -10.90 5.18 7.85
N GLY A 85 -11.00 6.33 7.17
CA GLY A 85 -10.53 7.63 7.65
C GLY A 85 -9.08 7.96 7.25
N GLU A 86 -8.44 7.11 6.45
CA GLU A 86 -7.04 7.23 6.01
C GLU A 86 -6.96 7.96 4.67
N GLY A 87 -7.34 9.25 4.68
CA GLY A 87 -7.48 10.06 3.46
C GLY A 87 -6.17 10.22 2.66
N VAL A 88 -5.02 10.28 3.34
CA VAL A 88 -3.70 10.38 2.68
C VAL A 88 -3.38 9.11 1.89
N THR A 89 -3.70 7.94 2.44
CA THR A 89 -3.46 6.64 1.77
C THR A 89 -4.45 6.43 0.62
N ALA A 90 -5.71 6.83 0.78
CA ALA A 90 -6.67 6.84 -0.31
C ALA A 90 -6.22 7.75 -1.47
N ALA A 91 -5.81 8.98 -1.17
CA ALA A 91 -5.29 9.92 -2.16
C ALA A 91 -4.08 9.34 -2.89
N TRP A 92 -3.14 8.74 -2.15
CA TRP A 92 -1.98 8.07 -2.73
C TRP A 92 -2.36 7.01 -3.78
N LEU A 93 -3.28 6.10 -3.44
CA LEU A 93 -3.73 5.07 -4.37
C LEU A 93 -4.38 5.66 -5.64
N LEU A 94 -5.16 6.74 -5.48
CA LEU A 94 -5.78 7.40 -6.63
C LEU A 94 -4.75 8.03 -7.56
N LEU A 95 -3.70 8.67 -7.01
CA LEU A 95 -2.60 9.27 -7.77
C LEU A 95 -1.81 8.22 -8.54
N VAL A 96 -1.50 7.10 -7.91
CA VAL A 96 -0.66 6.04 -8.50
C VAL A 96 -1.44 5.25 -9.56
N HIS A 97 -2.71 4.91 -9.31
CA HIS A 97 -3.41 3.90 -10.12
C HIS A 97 -4.57 4.42 -10.98
N THR A 98 -5.20 5.55 -10.65
CA THR A 98 -6.51 5.91 -11.26
C THR A 98 -6.50 7.24 -12.01
N ARG A 99 -5.37 7.97 -12.01
CA ARG A 99 -5.22 9.33 -12.59
C ARG A 99 -6.29 10.33 -12.12
N ARG A 100 -6.96 10.08 -10.99
CA ARG A 100 -7.96 10.98 -10.40
C ARG A 100 -7.29 12.04 -9.52
N PHE A 101 -6.47 12.89 -10.12
CA PHE A 101 -5.64 13.88 -9.41
C PHE A 101 -6.48 14.86 -8.59
N ARG A 102 -7.59 15.34 -9.16
CA ARG A 102 -8.51 16.27 -8.47
C ARG A 102 -9.17 15.66 -7.23
N HIS A 103 -9.54 14.38 -7.27
CA HIS A 103 -10.13 13.69 -6.11
C HIS A 103 -9.08 13.45 -5.03
N ALA A 104 -7.88 13.02 -5.42
CA ALA A 104 -6.75 12.91 -4.50
C ALA A 104 -6.42 14.26 -3.83
N ARG A 105 -6.42 15.36 -4.60
CA ARG A 105 -6.22 16.72 -4.06
C ARG A 105 -7.28 17.09 -3.02
N TRP A 106 -8.55 16.86 -3.34
CA TRP A 106 -9.65 17.13 -2.41
C TRP A 106 -9.53 16.34 -1.10
N LEU A 107 -9.13 15.07 -1.17
CA LEU A 107 -8.89 14.25 0.02
C LEU A 107 -7.73 14.80 0.85
N LEU A 108 -6.63 15.19 0.21
CA LEU A 108 -5.48 15.78 0.91
C LEU A 108 -5.88 17.09 1.60
N ASP A 109 -6.52 18.01 0.89
CA ASP A 109 -6.97 19.29 1.47
C ASP A 109 -7.97 19.08 2.62
N GLY A 110 -8.78 18.02 2.57
CA GLY A 110 -9.72 17.63 3.62
C GLY A 110 -9.09 16.89 4.81
N THR A 111 -7.87 16.36 4.65
CA THR A 111 -7.15 15.69 5.74
C THR A 111 -6.53 16.71 6.70
N GLY A 112 -6.72 16.51 8.01
CA GLY A 112 -6.02 17.28 9.04
C GLY A 112 -4.55 16.86 9.23
N GLU A 113 -4.13 15.78 8.57
CA GLU A 113 -2.79 15.22 8.66
C GLU A 113 -1.80 16.06 7.86
N ARG A 114 -0.85 16.69 8.56
CA ARG A 114 0.28 17.41 7.94
C ARG A 114 1.57 16.73 8.35
N GLY A 115 1.97 15.77 7.53
CA GLY A 115 3.17 14.97 7.73
C GLY A 115 3.84 14.60 6.41
N PRO A 116 4.99 13.90 6.46
CA PRO A 116 5.78 13.59 5.27
C PRO A 116 5.00 12.80 4.20
N ARG A 117 4.10 11.90 4.62
CA ARG A 117 3.22 11.15 3.70
C ARG A 117 2.25 12.05 2.94
N HIS A 118 1.71 13.07 3.61
CA HIS A 118 0.81 14.03 3.02
C HIS A 118 1.55 14.96 2.05
N GLU A 119 2.71 15.49 2.45
CA GLU A 119 3.54 16.35 1.58
C GLU A 119 4.00 15.63 0.30
N LEU A 120 4.41 14.37 0.41
CA LEU A 120 4.74 13.54 -0.77
C LEU A 120 3.55 13.35 -1.71
N ALA A 121 2.38 13.06 -1.16
CA ALA A 121 1.16 12.89 -1.96
C ALA A 121 0.75 14.20 -2.64
N LEU A 122 0.87 15.34 -1.96
CA LEU A 122 0.62 16.66 -2.54
C LEU A 122 1.61 16.97 -3.66
N ALA A 123 2.90 16.74 -3.45
CA ALA A 123 3.93 16.96 -4.46
C ALA A 123 3.66 16.13 -5.72
N LEU A 124 3.30 14.85 -5.56
CA LEU A 124 2.95 13.98 -6.69
C LEU A 124 1.70 14.45 -7.43
N ALA A 125 0.68 14.94 -6.71
CA ALA A 125 -0.51 15.53 -7.33
C ALA A 125 -0.14 16.75 -8.18
N GLU A 126 0.70 17.65 -7.66
CA GLU A 126 1.14 18.87 -8.34
C GLU A 126 2.02 18.57 -9.56
N VAL A 127 2.90 17.56 -9.50
CA VAL A 127 3.70 17.10 -10.65
C VAL A 127 2.78 16.65 -11.77
N ARG A 128 1.72 15.91 -11.45
CA ARG A 128 0.74 15.41 -12.45
C ARG A 128 -0.14 16.52 -13.02
N GLU A 129 -0.33 17.60 -12.29
CA GLU A 129 -0.98 18.83 -12.75
C GLU A 129 -0.03 19.77 -13.53
N GLY A 130 1.27 19.44 -13.60
CA GLY A 130 2.28 20.16 -14.39
C GLY A 130 3.02 21.27 -13.63
N ALA A 131 2.93 21.32 -12.30
CA ALA A 131 3.45 22.44 -11.49
C ALA A 131 4.06 22.01 -10.13
N GLY A 132 4.71 20.85 -10.03
CA GLY A 132 5.13 20.29 -8.73
C GLY A 132 6.56 19.75 -8.61
N GLU A 133 7.40 19.85 -9.65
CA GLU A 133 8.73 19.22 -9.63
C GLU A 133 9.64 19.78 -8.53
N ALA A 134 9.70 21.11 -8.39
CA ALA A 134 10.49 21.75 -7.34
C ALA A 134 10.02 21.38 -5.92
N ARG A 135 8.71 21.17 -5.74
CA ARG A 135 8.18 20.71 -4.43
C ARG A 135 8.57 19.26 -4.17
N LEU A 136 8.50 18.38 -5.17
CA LEU A 136 8.91 16.99 -5.02
C LEU A 136 10.38 16.90 -4.62
N GLU A 137 11.25 17.67 -5.27
CA GLU A 137 12.67 17.77 -4.90
C GLU A 137 12.85 18.22 -3.45
N GLN A 138 12.18 19.30 -3.05
CA GLN A 138 12.25 19.83 -1.69
C GLN A 138 11.80 18.80 -0.64
N VAL A 139 10.68 18.10 -0.89
CA VAL A 139 10.15 17.08 0.04
C VAL A 139 11.10 15.89 0.13
N VAL A 140 11.66 15.44 -1.01
CA VAL A 140 12.64 14.34 -1.03
C VAL A 140 13.92 14.73 -0.28
N GLU A 141 14.42 15.94 -0.48
CA GLU A 141 15.60 16.45 0.23
C GLU A 141 15.34 16.56 1.74
N GLN A 142 14.18 17.07 2.14
CA GLN A 142 13.77 17.13 3.56
C GLN A 142 13.65 15.74 4.18
N LEU A 143 13.16 14.75 3.43
CA LEU A 143 13.14 13.36 3.89
C LEU A 143 14.55 12.80 4.04
N ALA A 144 15.41 13.00 3.04
CA ALA A 144 16.77 12.49 3.01
C ALA A 144 17.65 13.07 4.13
N THR A 145 17.46 14.35 4.46
CA THR A 145 18.24 15.07 5.49
C THR A 145 17.59 15.02 6.89
N GLY A 146 16.28 14.83 6.95
CA GLY A 146 15.48 15.04 8.14
C GLY A 146 15.68 14.02 9.26
N ASP A 147 15.47 14.49 10.50
CA ASP A 147 15.31 13.64 11.70
C ASP A 147 14.01 12.80 11.64
N ALA A 148 13.09 13.12 10.72
CA ALA A 148 11.80 12.46 10.56
C ALA A 148 11.94 10.98 10.17
N LEU A 149 12.89 10.62 9.30
CA LEU A 149 13.19 9.20 9.02
C LEU A 149 13.87 8.56 10.24
N ARG A 150 14.82 9.26 10.87
CA ARG A 150 15.65 8.71 11.97
C ARG A 150 14.89 8.42 13.27
N SER A 151 13.77 9.11 13.52
CA SER A 151 12.97 8.97 14.74
C SER A 151 11.81 7.97 14.63
N ASP A 152 11.46 7.54 13.42
CA ASP A 152 10.30 6.67 13.21
C ASP A 152 10.65 5.17 13.32
N THR A 153 9.66 4.29 13.25
CA THR A 153 9.90 2.84 13.21
C THR A 153 10.45 2.40 11.85
N ALA A 154 11.19 1.28 11.81
CA ALA A 154 11.73 0.74 10.55
C ALA A 154 10.64 0.48 9.49
N ALA A 155 9.45 0.05 9.93
CA ALA A 155 8.31 -0.16 9.04
C ALA A 155 7.80 1.13 8.39
N ARG A 156 7.68 2.23 9.16
CA ARG A 156 7.24 3.52 8.64
C ARG A 156 8.30 4.18 7.77
N ARG A 157 9.59 4.00 8.09
CA ARG A 157 10.69 4.39 7.20
C ARG A 157 10.61 3.68 5.85
N ALA A 158 10.40 2.37 5.85
CA ALA A 158 10.24 1.59 4.62
C ALA A 158 9.03 2.08 3.80
N GLU A 159 7.88 2.29 4.45
CA GLU A 159 6.69 2.83 3.79
C GLU A 159 6.94 4.20 3.15
N LEU A 160 7.58 5.12 3.89
CA LEU A 160 7.93 6.45 3.39
C LEU A 160 8.91 6.40 2.22
N ARG A 161 9.95 5.55 2.32
CA ARG A 161 10.91 5.32 1.25
C ARG A 161 10.21 4.83 -0.01
N ASP A 162 9.37 3.79 0.11
CA ASP A 162 8.71 3.17 -1.04
C ASP A 162 7.74 4.14 -1.71
N ARG A 163 7.03 4.96 -0.92
CA ARG A 163 6.21 6.06 -1.48
C ARG A 163 7.07 7.12 -2.17
N ALA A 164 8.17 7.58 -1.57
CA ALA A 164 9.02 8.60 -2.18
C ALA A 164 9.68 8.11 -3.49
N VAL A 165 10.13 6.87 -3.54
CA VAL A 165 10.65 6.22 -4.76
C VAL A 165 9.56 6.15 -5.83
N ALA A 166 8.37 5.67 -5.48
CA ALA A 166 7.25 5.62 -6.43
C ALA A 166 6.83 7.00 -6.94
N ALA A 167 6.83 8.05 -6.09
CA ALA A 167 6.57 9.41 -6.54
C ALA A 167 7.62 9.90 -7.55
N ALA A 168 8.91 9.65 -7.26
CA ALA A 168 10.02 10.02 -8.12
C ALA A 168 9.96 9.28 -9.47
N ASP A 169 9.67 7.98 -9.48
CA ASP A 169 9.50 7.20 -10.71
C ASP A 169 8.30 7.68 -11.53
N LEU A 170 7.17 7.99 -10.89
CA LEU A 170 5.99 8.55 -11.55
C LEU A 170 6.23 9.96 -12.11
N ALA A 171 7.17 10.71 -11.53
CA ALA A 171 7.63 12.00 -12.03
C ALA A 171 8.71 11.86 -13.13
N GLY A 172 9.21 10.65 -13.40
CA GLY A 172 10.31 10.41 -14.34
C GLY A 172 11.69 10.82 -13.82
N ARG A 173 11.81 11.10 -12.51
CA ARG A 173 13.01 11.61 -11.83
C ARG A 173 13.72 10.49 -11.07
N ARG A 174 14.37 9.59 -11.82
CA ARG A 174 15.11 8.44 -11.26
C ARG A 174 16.27 8.85 -10.34
N ASP A 175 16.80 10.06 -10.52
CA ASP A 175 17.81 10.68 -9.66
C ASP A 175 17.30 10.89 -8.23
N LEU A 176 16.03 11.32 -8.08
CA LEU A 176 15.42 11.50 -6.78
C LEU A 176 15.17 10.15 -6.09
N ALA A 177 14.73 9.15 -6.83
CA ALA A 177 14.57 7.79 -6.30
C ALA A 177 15.90 7.23 -5.77
N ALA A 178 17.00 7.39 -6.51
CA ALA A 178 18.33 6.99 -6.06
C ALA A 178 18.78 7.74 -4.79
N THR A 179 18.45 9.03 -4.69
CA THR A 179 18.75 9.86 -3.49
C THR A 179 18.01 9.36 -2.26
N VAL A 180 16.75 8.97 -2.41
CA VAL A 180 15.95 8.36 -1.33
C VAL A 180 16.57 7.05 -0.85
N PHE A 181 17.00 6.19 -1.78
CA PHE A 181 17.67 4.94 -1.42
C PHE A 181 19.02 5.16 -0.73
N ALA A 182 19.83 6.12 -1.20
CA ALA A 182 21.10 6.46 -0.56
C ALA A 182 20.90 6.98 0.87
N ALA A 183 19.90 7.84 1.09
CA ALA A 183 19.56 8.32 2.42
C ALA A 183 19.05 7.19 3.33
N ALA A 184 18.20 6.30 2.81
CA ALA A 184 17.72 5.14 3.55
C ALA A 184 18.86 4.17 3.90
N TYR A 185 19.81 3.96 2.99
CA TYR A 185 21.01 3.15 3.25
C TYR A 185 21.86 3.72 4.39
N GLY A 186 22.00 5.04 4.48
CA GLY A 186 22.71 5.70 5.59
C GLY A 186 22.08 5.47 6.97
N ILE A 187 20.77 5.16 7.03
CA ILE A 187 20.02 4.96 8.28
C ILE A 187 19.86 3.47 8.60
N ASP A 188 19.37 2.69 7.65
CA ASP A 188 18.96 1.30 7.82
C ASP A 188 20.00 0.29 7.28
N GLY A 189 21.11 0.78 6.71
CA GLY A 189 22.24 -0.02 6.24
C GLY A 189 21.85 -1.05 5.18
N ASP A 190 22.41 -2.24 5.30
CA ASP A 190 22.28 -3.32 4.32
C ASP A 190 20.85 -3.86 4.16
N SER A 191 19.93 -3.53 5.08
CA SER A 191 18.52 -3.93 4.97
C SER A 191 17.80 -3.30 3.77
N VAL A 192 18.32 -2.19 3.24
CA VAL A 192 17.76 -1.47 2.10
C VAL A 192 18.28 -2.02 0.76
N LEU A 193 19.42 -2.71 0.75
CA LEU A 193 20.08 -3.17 -0.47
C LEU A 193 19.21 -4.08 -1.36
N PRO A 194 18.44 -5.06 -0.83
CA PRO A 194 17.59 -5.89 -1.68
C PRO A 194 16.54 -5.07 -2.45
N ALA A 195 15.91 -4.10 -1.78
CA ALA A 195 14.92 -3.23 -2.41
C ALA A 195 15.58 -2.27 -3.43
N TRP A 196 16.74 -1.72 -3.09
CA TRP A 196 17.48 -0.83 -3.99
C TRP A 196 17.95 -1.55 -5.26
N ARG A 197 18.42 -2.80 -5.14
CA ARG A 197 18.83 -3.63 -6.29
C ARG A 197 17.65 -3.94 -7.20
N ALA A 198 16.54 -4.44 -6.64
CA ALA A 198 15.35 -4.75 -7.43
C ALA A 198 14.86 -3.53 -8.22
N TRP A 199 14.83 -2.36 -7.58
CA TRP A 199 14.49 -1.11 -8.26
C TRP A 199 15.51 -0.73 -9.35
N ALA A 200 16.81 -0.83 -9.07
CA ALA A 200 17.85 -0.44 -10.03
C ALA A 200 17.86 -1.34 -11.28
N GLU A 201 17.63 -2.65 -11.11
CA GLU A 201 17.47 -3.60 -12.23
C GLU A 201 16.28 -3.22 -13.11
N GLU A 202 15.13 -2.92 -12.51
CA GLU A 202 13.91 -2.60 -13.24
C GLU A 202 13.97 -1.20 -13.90
N ALA A 203 14.42 -0.19 -13.16
CA ALA A 203 14.37 1.21 -13.58
C ALA A 203 15.58 1.64 -14.42
N MET A 204 16.76 1.07 -14.16
CA MET A 204 18.03 1.47 -14.79
C MET A 204 18.66 0.38 -15.66
N GLY A 205 18.15 -0.86 -15.62
CA GLY A 205 18.68 -1.99 -16.39
C GLY A 205 19.99 -2.55 -15.83
N GLY A 206 20.33 -2.24 -14.57
CA GLY A 206 21.53 -2.77 -13.90
C GLY A 206 21.74 -2.20 -12.49
N THR A 207 22.54 -2.91 -11.70
CA THR A 207 22.88 -2.62 -10.29
C THR A 207 24.23 -1.93 -10.10
N LEU A 208 24.86 -1.53 -11.22
CA LEU A 208 26.23 -1.03 -11.23
C LEU A 208 26.34 0.28 -10.43
N GLY A 209 27.16 0.27 -9.37
CA GLY A 209 27.38 1.44 -8.50
C GLY A 209 26.66 1.38 -7.15
N LEU A 210 25.94 0.30 -6.85
CA LEU A 210 25.33 0.08 -5.53
C LEU A 210 26.36 -0.39 -4.47
N PRO A 211 26.21 0.00 -3.19
CA PRO A 211 27.08 -0.47 -2.12
C PRO A 211 27.08 -2.01 -2.04
N GLY A 212 28.28 -2.62 -2.03
CA GLY A 212 28.46 -4.06 -1.92
C GLY A 212 28.49 -4.85 -3.23
N GLU A 213 28.34 -4.21 -4.40
CA GLU A 213 28.72 -4.84 -5.67
C GLU A 213 30.21 -4.62 -5.95
N GLN A 214 31.03 -5.55 -5.47
CA GLN A 214 32.32 -5.76 -6.11
C GLN A 214 32.02 -6.40 -7.45
N GLY A 215 32.35 -5.70 -8.54
CA GLY A 215 32.03 -6.13 -9.90
C GLY A 215 32.35 -7.62 -10.10
N SER A 216 31.32 -8.40 -10.45
CA SER A 216 31.53 -9.69 -11.08
C SER A 216 32.00 -9.42 -12.51
N ALA A 217 33.28 -9.07 -12.64
CA ALA A 217 34.02 -9.22 -13.87
C ALA A 217 34.52 -10.66 -13.91
N ALA A 218 33.80 -11.52 -14.62
CA ALA A 218 34.28 -12.80 -15.12
C ALA A 218 33.60 -13.09 -16.46
#